data_AF-A0A359LQX4-F1
#
_entry.id   AF-A0A359LQX4-F1
#
_cell.length_a   1.000
_cell.length_b   1.000
_cell.length_c   1.000
_cell.angle_alpha   90.00
_cell.angle_beta   90.00
_cell.angle_gamma   90.00
#
_symmetry.space_group_name_H-M   'P 1'
#
loop_
_entity.id
_entity.type
_entity.pdbx_description
1 polymer ?
#
loop_
_entity_poly.entity_id
_entity_poly.type
_entity_poly.pdbx_seq_one_letter_code
_entity_poly.pdbx_strand_id
1 'polypeptide(L)'
;LREARLQSPPKRAAQPAPPPAPARPAAQPPLGNIAGGNLLDSMLEENAVSPTVRSTDPLFDYVRRIAEPYLVEREDPGRADWVAHVDGEIGNAMREILHHPDFQAVEAAWRALYFLVRETETSPLLKIFVLDVSKPELAANMIATDDLGRTALYDVMVRKTVGTPGAQPWAICAGNFTFGPNAEDLELLGRIAMVASQAQAPFLAAAPLDGVTNDQAWGIIRELPDAAYLALALPRFLLRLPYGPNTDSTERFDFDEMPDGPRHEHYLWGNPAFALATLMAGNFSERGWELTPAGYELTGRPLHSYEEKGEHKLKSPAELWFTMDQVDGLLERGFIPLIAFKDSDRIRLGRLQSFRKPLTALQGRWR
;
A
#
# COMPACT_ATOMS: atom_id res chain seq x y z
N LEU A 1 -49.56 -14.50 -24.51
CA LEU A 1 -50.37 -14.09 -23.33
C LEU A 1 -49.46 -14.22 -22.11
N ARG A 2 -48.93 -13.20 -21.45
CA ARG A 2 -49.01 -11.74 -21.50
C ARG A 2 -47.63 -11.27 -21.02
N GLU A 3 -47.09 -10.26 -21.68
CA GLU A 3 -45.91 -9.52 -21.23
C GLU A 3 -46.19 -8.88 -19.87
N ALA A 4 -45.36 -9.17 -18.87
CA ALA A 4 -45.38 -8.46 -17.59
C ALA A 4 -44.30 -7.37 -17.62
N ARG A 5 -44.70 -6.18 -18.09
CA ARG A 5 -43.97 -4.92 -17.91
C ARG A 5 -43.79 -4.67 -16.41
N LEU A 6 -42.55 -4.71 -15.93
CA LEU A 6 -42.15 -4.05 -14.68
C LEU A 6 -42.23 -2.53 -14.91
N GLN A 7 -43.30 -1.92 -14.40
CA GLN A 7 -43.44 -0.46 -14.33
C GLN A 7 -42.53 0.09 -13.24
N SER A 8 -41.63 1.00 -13.61
CA SER A 8 -40.85 1.82 -12.69
C SER A 8 -41.79 2.68 -11.81
N PRO A 9 -41.47 2.90 -10.52
CA PRO A 9 -42.27 3.74 -9.65
C PRO A 9 -42.21 5.23 -10.10
N PRO A 10 -43.23 6.05 -9.79
CA PRO A 10 -43.28 7.43 -10.24
C PRO A 10 -42.14 8.26 -9.62
N LYS A 11 -41.46 9.06 -10.44
CA LYS A 11 -40.52 10.09 -10.00
C LYS A 11 -41.24 11.08 -9.09
N ARG A 12 -40.91 11.06 -7.80
CA ARG A 12 -41.27 12.11 -6.84
C ARG A 12 -40.56 13.40 -7.28
N ALA A 13 -41.33 14.43 -7.60
CA ALA A 13 -40.78 15.76 -7.87
C ALA A 13 -39.98 16.22 -6.63
N ALA A 14 -38.70 16.51 -6.81
CA ALA A 14 -37.86 17.07 -5.77
C ALA A 14 -38.38 18.45 -5.39
N GLN A 15 -38.72 18.64 -4.12
CA GLN A 15 -38.92 19.98 -3.57
C GLN A 15 -37.57 20.71 -3.56
N PRO A 16 -37.52 22.01 -3.89
CA PRO A 16 -36.29 22.79 -3.79
C PRO A 16 -35.85 22.85 -2.32
N ALA A 17 -34.57 22.59 -2.08
CA ALA A 17 -33.97 22.66 -0.76
C ALA A 17 -34.05 24.09 -0.19
N PRO A 18 -34.30 24.27 1.12
CA PRO A 18 -34.24 25.57 1.76
C PRO A 18 -32.78 26.09 1.75
N PRO A 19 -32.57 27.43 1.72
CA PRO A 19 -31.25 28.01 1.75
C PRO A 19 -30.51 27.69 3.07
N PRO A 20 -29.17 27.59 3.05
CA PRO A 20 -28.38 27.23 4.22
C PRO A 20 -28.50 28.30 5.32
N ALA A 21 -28.61 27.85 6.57
CA ALA A 21 -28.58 28.72 7.74
C ALA A 21 -27.21 29.44 7.88
N PRO A 22 -27.17 30.66 8.42
CA PRO A 22 -25.92 31.38 8.61
C PRO A 22 -24.98 30.64 9.56
N ALA A 23 -23.69 30.60 9.20
CA ALA A 23 -22.64 29.96 9.98
C ALA A 23 -22.53 30.57 11.39
N ARG A 24 -22.40 29.70 12.40
CA ARG A 24 -22.05 30.13 13.76
C ARG A 24 -20.64 30.73 13.78
N PRO A 25 -20.37 31.77 14.58
CA PRO A 25 -19.02 32.28 14.75
C PRO A 25 -18.09 31.19 15.32
N ALA A 26 -16.89 31.08 14.76
CA ALA A 26 -15.85 30.20 15.25
C ALA A 26 -15.46 30.56 16.69
N ALA A 27 -15.23 29.52 17.51
CA ALA A 27 -14.74 29.66 18.87
C ALA A 27 -13.31 30.25 18.87
N GLN A 28 -13.09 31.27 19.71
CA GLN A 28 -11.77 31.85 19.94
C GLN A 28 -10.88 30.88 20.73
N PRO A 29 -9.58 30.76 20.40
CA PRO A 29 -8.62 30.00 21.21
C PRO A 29 -8.36 30.68 22.57
N PRO A 30 -7.98 29.92 23.61
CA PRO A 30 -7.87 30.45 24.96
C PRO A 30 -6.68 31.40 25.11
N LEU A 31 -6.93 32.51 25.82
CA LEU A 31 -5.91 33.47 26.24
C LEU A 31 -4.95 32.81 27.24
N GLY A 32 -3.72 32.57 26.81
CA GLY A 32 -2.58 32.16 27.64
C GLY A 32 -1.56 33.29 27.76
N ASN A 33 -1.46 33.82 28.98
CA ASN A 33 -0.57 34.85 29.53
C ASN A 33 0.57 35.48 28.70
N ILE A 34 0.52 36.81 28.79
CA ILE A 34 1.49 37.83 28.41
C ILE A 34 2.73 37.78 29.31
N ALA A 35 3.91 37.70 28.69
CA ALA A 35 5.10 38.46 29.07
C ALA A 35 5.44 39.26 27.80
N GLY A 36 5.24 40.57 27.69
CA GLY A 36 5.69 41.64 28.57
C GLY A 36 6.47 42.60 27.67
N GLY A 37 5.76 43.50 26.98
CA GLY A 37 6.31 44.56 26.12
C GLY A 37 6.63 44.13 24.68
N ASN A 38 5.66 44.26 23.75
CA ASN A 38 5.87 44.42 22.29
C ASN A 38 4.55 44.54 21.49
N LEU A 39 3.38 44.36 22.11
CA LEU A 39 2.07 44.50 21.44
C LEU A 39 1.62 45.96 21.22
N LEU A 40 2.09 46.90 22.05
CA LEU A 40 1.77 48.32 21.87
C LEU A 40 2.64 48.97 20.78
N ASP A 41 3.91 48.55 20.66
CA ASP A 41 4.80 49.04 19.59
C ASP A 41 4.39 48.51 18.22
N SER A 42 3.96 47.24 18.13
CA SER A 42 3.44 46.66 16.88
C SER A 42 2.11 47.31 16.44
N MET A 43 1.25 47.71 17.37
CA MET A 43 0.04 48.48 17.05
C MET A 43 0.31 49.96 16.70
N LEU A 44 1.44 50.51 17.14
CA LEU A 44 1.89 51.87 16.78
C LEU A 44 2.60 51.86 15.41
N GLU A 45 3.34 50.80 15.08
CA GLU A 45 4.00 50.62 13.78
C GLU A 45 3.03 50.21 12.65
N GLU A 46 1.96 49.44 12.93
CA GLU A 46 0.89 49.16 11.95
C GLU A 46 0.08 50.41 11.56
N ASN A 47 0.23 51.53 12.29
CA ASN A 47 -0.36 52.82 11.95
C ASN A 47 0.63 53.81 11.33
N ALA A 48 1.83 53.37 10.93
CA ALA A 48 2.77 54.17 10.15
C ALA A 48 2.31 54.26 8.69
N VAL A 49 1.19 54.96 8.50
CA VAL A 49 0.68 55.37 7.19
C VAL A 49 1.75 56.23 6.53
N SER A 50 2.37 55.70 5.47
CA SER A 50 3.14 56.50 4.49
C SER A 50 2.39 57.79 4.22
N PRO A 51 3.04 58.98 4.18
CA PRO A 51 2.34 60.25 4.12
C PRO A 51 1.52 60.32 2.82
N THR A 52 0.26 59.94 2.91
CA THR A 52 -0.72 60.12 1.85
C THR A 52 -0.84 61.61 1.67
N VAL A 53 -0.48 62.10 0.49
CA VAL A 53 -0.80 63.45 0.06
C VAL A 53 -2.28 63.64 0.29
N ARG A 54 -2.64 64.41 1.33
CA ARG A 54 -4.04 64.75 1.61
C ARG A 54 -4.49 65.66 0.48
N SER A 55 -5.15 65.07 -0.51
CA SER A 55 -6.03 65.82 -1.40
C SER A 55 -7.01 66.59 -0.52
N THR A 56 -7.01 67.91 -0.63
CA THR A 56 -7.89 68.82 0.12
C THR A 56 -9.26 68.96 -0.52
N ASP A 57 -9.59 68.12 -1.51
CA ASP A 57 -10.81 68.23 -2.30
C ASP A 57 -11.98 67.47 -1.62
N PRO A 58 -12.99 68.18 -1.08
CA PRO A 58 -14.14 67.58 -0.40
C PRO A 58 -14.95 66.67 -1.32
N LEU A 59 -14.89 66.91 -2.64
CA LEU A 59 -15.55 66.06 -3.63
C LEU A 59 -14.88 64.69 -3.73
N PHE A 60 -13.55 64.65 -3.60
CA PHE A 60 -12.78 63.42 -3.68
C PHE A 60 -13.06 62.51 -2.48
N ASP A 61 -13.15 63.09 -1.28
CA ASP A 61 -13.54 62.36 -0.06
C ASP A 61 -14.98 61.84 -0.12
N TYR A 62 -15.89 62.63 -0.69
CA TYR A 62 -17.29 62.22 -0.89
C TYR A 62 -17.41 61.06 -1.88
N VAL A 63 -16.71 61.13 -3.02
CA VAL A 63 -16.67 60.06 -4.03
C VAL A 63 -16.06 58.79 -3.45
N ARG A 64 -14.96 58.89 -2.69
CA ARG A 64 -14.33 57.75 -2.04
C ARG A 64 -15.27 57.05 -1.05
N ARG A 65 -16.00 57.82 -0.22
CA ARG A 65 -16.95 57.26 0.77
C ARG A 65 -18.15 56.57 0.12
N ILE A 66 -18.57 57.02 -1.05
CA ILE A 66 -19.63 56.36 -1.84
C ILE A 66 -19.11 55.11 -2.54
N ALA A 67 -17.85 55.13 -3.00
CA ALA A 67 -17.21 54.02 -3.67
C ALA A 67 -16.69 52.93 -2.70
N GLU A 68 -16.45 53.25 -1.43
CA GLU A 68 -15.91 52.37 -0.38
C GLU A 68 -16.65 51.01 -0.26
N PRO A 69 -18.00 50.96 -0.28
CA PRO A 69 -18.73 49.68 -0.26
C PRO A 69 -18.65 48.88 -1.57
N TYR A 70 -18.17 49.50 -2.66
CA TYR A 70 -18.07 48.91 -4.00
C TYR A 70 -16.61 48.72 -4.45
N LEU A 71 -15.65 49.10 -3.62
CA LEU A 71 -14.23 48.86 -3.80
C LEU A 71 -13.98 47.38 -3.49
N VAL A 72 -13.98 46.56 -4.54
CA VAL A 72 -13.46 45.19 -4.46
C VAL A 72 -11.96 45.31 -4.21
N GLU A 73 -11.48 44.83 -3.06
CA GLU A 73 -10.05 44.70 -2.80
C GLU A 73 -9.41 44.01 -4.00
N ARG A 74 -8.48 44.71 -4.65
CA ARG A 74 -7.79 44.19 -5.82
C ARG A 74 -6.92 43.04 -5.30
N GLU A 75 -7.25 41.80 -5.67
CA GLU A 75 -6.42 40.66 -5.31
C GLU A 75 -4.97 40.97 -5.70
N ASP A 76 -4.07 40.85 -4.72
CA ASP A 76 -2.67 41.19 -4.90
C ASP A 76 -2.10 40.38 -6.08
N PRO A 77 -1.59 40.99 -7.15
CA PRO A 77 -1.22 40.26 -8.37
C PRO A 77 -0.19 39.16 -8.12
N GLY A 78 0.66 39.31 -7.10
CA GLY A 78 1.67 38.31 -6.70
C GLY A 78 1.18 37.25 -5.72
N ARG A 79 -0.06 37.34 -5.21
CA ARG A 79 -0.59 36.34 -4.26
C ARG A 79 -0.66 34.95 -4.90
N ALA A 80 -1.04 34.88 -6.17
CA ALA A 80 -1.07 33.63 -6.92
C ALA A 80 0.33 33.00 -7.02
N ASP A 81 1.36 33.81 -7.30
CA ASP A 81 2.75 33.34 -7.38
C ASP A 81 3.27 32.83 -6.03
N TRP A 82 2.93 33.52 -4.93
CA TRP A 82 3.30 33.09 -3.57
C TRP A 82 2.63 31.78 -3.17
N VAL A 83 1.34 31.62 -3.47
CA VAL A 83 0.61 30.37 -3.21
C VAL A 83 1.24 29.24 -4.02
N ALA A 84 1.48 29.43 -5.32
CA ALA A 84 2.13 28.44 -6.17
C ALA A 84 3.52 28.05 -5.68
N HIS A 85 4.30 29.02 -5.16
CA HIS A 85 5.60 28.73 -4.58
C HIS A 85 5.50 27.90 -3.29
N VAL A 86 4.60 28.26 -2.38
CA VAL A 86 4.35 27.51 -1.14
C VAL A 86 3.87 26.09 -1.45
N ASP A 87 2.95 25.92 -2.41
CA ASP A 87 2.45 24.62 -2.83
C ASP A 87 3.58 23.77 -3.45
N GLY A 88 4.48 24.39 -4.21
CA GLY A 88 5.69 23.75 -4.72
C GLY A 88 6.60 23.20 -3.61
N GLU A 89 6.86 23.99 -2.57
CA GLU A 89 7.66 23.58 -1.41
C GLU A 89 6.97 22.50 -0.57
N ILE A 90 5.66 22.61 -0.36
CA ILE A 90 4.87 21.56 0.31
C ILE A 90 4.93 20.25 -0.49
N GLY A 91 4.82 20.33 -1.81
CA GLY A 91 4.95 19.18 -2.70
C GLY A 91 6.34 18.54 -2.65
N ASN A 92 7.41 19.34 -2.59
CA ASN A 92 8.77 18.83 -2.40
C ASN A 92 8.91 18.06 -1.08
N ALA A 93 8.48 18.66 0.04
CA ALA A 93 8.54 18.03 1.34
C ALA A 93 7.69 16.74 1.40
N MET A 94 6.51 16.74 0.79
CA MET A 94 5.65 15.56 0.74
C MET A 94 6.30 14.43 -0.06
N ARG A 95 6.94 14.72 -1.21
CA ARG A 95 7.69 13.72 -1.98
C ARG A 95 8.83 13.12 -1.17
N GLU A 96 9.61 13.94 -0.46
CA GLU A 96 10.69 13.44 0.40
C GLU A 96 10.17 12.50 1.50
N ILE A 97 9.04 12.82 2.13
CA ILE A 97 8.42 11.97 3.14
C ILE A 97 7.92 10.66 2.52
N LEU A 98 7.14 10.75 1.43
CA LEU A 98 6.52 9.58 0.79
C LEU A 98 7.54 8.62 0.18
N HIS A 99 8.68 9.13 -0.29
CA HIS A 99 9.75 8.33 -0.89
C HIS A 99 10.87 7.96 0.09
N HIS A 100 10.76 8.35 1.36
CA HIS A 100 11.69 7.92 2.38
C HIS A 100 11.58 6.39 2.57
N PRO A 101 12.70 5.63 2.55
CA PRO A 101 12.66 4.16 2.62
C PRO A 101 11.88 3.62 3.83
N ASP A 102 12.07 4.24 5.01
CA ASP A 102 11.37 3.81 6.22
C ASP A 102 9.86 4.04 6.14
N PHE A 103 9.43 5.17 5.55
CA PHE A 103 8.01 5.47 5.38
C PHE A 103 7.39 4.51 4.37
N GLN A 104 8.06 4.30 3.23
CA GLN A 104 7.62 3.33 2.22
C GLN A 104 7.53 1.92 2.77
N ALA A 105 8.46 1.49 3.63
CA ALA A 105 8.42 0.16 4.23
C ALA A 105 7.15 -0.03 5.08
N VAL A 106 6.81 0.97 5.91
CA VAL A 106 5.59 0.94 6.73
C VAL A 106 4.34 1.08 5.85
N GLU A 107 4.33 1.99 4.88
CA GLU A 107 3.21 2.18 3.96
C GLU A 107 2.94 0.91 3.15
N ALA A 108 3.99 0.27 2.62
CA ALA A 108 3.88 -0.96 1.83
C ALA A 108 3.35 -2.12 2.67
N ALA A 109 3.82 -2.27 3.92
CA ALA A 109 3.33 -3.30 4.83
C ALA A 109 1.84 -3.15 5.11
N TRP A 110 1.39 -1.94 5.48
CA TRP A 110 -0.01 -1.68 5.80
C TRP A 110 -0.91 -1.71 4.57
N ARG A 111 -0.45 -1.21 3.43
CA ARG A 111 -1.23 -1.27 2.18
C ARG A 111 -1.31 -2.68 1.61
N ALA A 112 -0.29 -3.51 1.76
CA ALA A 112 -0.36 -4.92 1.38
C ALA A 112 -1.34 -5.70 2.27
N LEU A 113 -1.35 -5.43 3.57
CA LEU A 113 -2.36 -5.97 4.49
C LEU A 113 -3.77 -5.48 4.13
N TYR A 114 -3.93 -4.17 3.85
CA TYR A 114 -5.20 -3.60 3.41
C TYR A 114 -5.68 -4.25 2.11
N PHE A 115 -4.79 -4.47 1.15
CA PHE A 115 -5.06 -5.21 -0.07
C PHE A 115 -5.60 -6.62 0.23
N LEU A 116 -4.92 -7.41 1.07
CA LEU A 116 -5.38 -8.75 1.45
C LEU A 116 -6.78 -8.71 2.07
N VAL A 117 -7.03 -7.79 3.01
CA VAL A 117 -8.32 -7.66 3.69
C VAL A 117 -9.44 -7.26 2.72
N ARG A 118 -9.15 -6.37 1.77
CA ARG A 118 -10.13 -5.88 0.80
C ARG A 118 -10.51 -6.89 -0.26
N GLU A 119 -9.56 -7.73 -0.67
CA GLU A 119 -9.73 -8.70 -1.75
C GLU A 119 -10.16 -10.09 -1.23
N THR A 120 -10.25 -10.24 0.08
CA THR A 120 -10.66 -11.50 0.71
C THR A 120 -12.05 -11.39 1.31
N GLU A 121 -12.95 -12.28 0.90
CA GLU A 121 -14.28 -12.42 1.50
C GLU A 121 -14.20 -13.17 2.84
N THR A 122 -13.94 -12.43 3.92
CA THR A 122 -13.92 -13.02 5.27
C THR A 122 -15.29 -13.55 5.69
N SER A 123 -15.29 -14.67 6.41
CA SER A 123 -16.50 -15.36 6.87
C SER A 123 -16.20 -16.14 8.16
N PRO A 124 -17.18 -16.81 8.80
CA PRO A 124 -16.88 -17.70 9.92
C PRO A 124 -15.85 -18.79 9.58
N LEU A 125 -15.69 -19.14 8.29
CA LEU A 125 -14.75 -20.14 7.79
C LEU A 125 -13.41 -19.53 7.34
N LEU A 126 -13.35 -18.24 7.05
CA LEU A 126 -12.14 -17.55 6.58
C LEU A 126 -11.85 -16.33 7.45
N LYS A 127 -10.79 -16.42 8.25
CA LYS A 127 -10.35 -15.40 9.19
C LYS A 127 -8.92 -14.99 8.91
N ILE A 128 -8.63 -13.70 9.08
CA ILE A 128 -7.28 -13.14 8.97
C ILE A 128 -6.84 -12.72 10.37
N PHE A 129 -5.64 -13.15 10.77
CA PHE A 129 -5.01 -12.75 12.02
C PHE A 129 -3.68 -12.08 11.70
N VAL A 130 -3.34 -11.04 12.45
CA VAL A 130 -2.13 -10.24 12.26
C VAL A 130 -1.26 -10.41 13.49
N LEU A 131 0.01 -10.75 13.27
CA LEU A 131 1.05 -10.77 14.29
C LEU A 131 2.10 -9.74 13.88
N ASP A 132 2.29 -8.72 14.72
CA ASP A 132 3.32 -7.71 14.52
C ASP A 132 4.65 -8.24 15.07
N VAL A 133 5.62 -8.42 14.18
CA VAL A 133 6.96 -8.89 14.50
C VAL A 133 7.92 -8.46 13.40
N SER A 134 9.04 -7.86 13.76
CA SER A 134 10.08 -7.53 12.79
C SER A 134 10.89 -8.78 12.42
N LYS A 135 11.48 -8.79 11.22
CA LYS A 135 12.33 -9.90 10.78
C LYS A 135 13.52 -10.15 11.74
N PRO A 136 14.22 -9.13 12.26
CA PRO A 136 15.29 -9.34 13.23
C PRO A 136 14.82 -9.92 14.57
N GLU A 137 13.66 -9.50 15.08
CA GLU A 137 13.09 -10.09 16.31
C GLU A 137 12.71 -11.55 16.11
N LEU A 138 12.11 -11.88 14.97
CA LEU A 138 11.81 -13.26 14.60
C LEU A 138 13.10 -14.08 14.50
N ALA A 139 14.13 -13.57 13.82
CA ALA A 139 15.42 -14.22 13.69
C ALA A 139 16.05 -14.49 15.06
N ALA A 140 16.14 -13.47 15.91
CA ALA A 140 16.70 -13.57 17.25
C ALA A 140 15.96 -14.60 18.10
N ASN A 141 14.63 -14.64 18.03
CA ASN A 141 13.83 -15.62 18.76
C ASN A 141 14.07 -17.05 18.27
N MET A 142 14.15 -17.23 16.95
CA MET A 142 14.31 -18.55 16.33
C MET A 142 15.71 -19.13 16.52
N ILE A 143 16.74 -18.28 16.61
CA ILE A 143 18.15 -18.67 16.76
C ILE A 143 18.55 -18.81 18.25
N ALA A 144 17.83 -18.18 19.18
CA ALA A 144 18.13 -18.22 20.61
C ALA A 144 18.18 -19.63 21.23
N THR A 145 17.61 -20.64 20.58
CA THR A 145 17.60 -22.03 21.04
C THR A 145 17.52 -23.01 19.88
N ASP A 146 18.15 -24.17 20.02
CA ASP A 146 18.03 -25.26 19.04
C ASP A 146 16.71 -26.04 19.17
N ASP A 147 16.09 -25.99 20.36
CA ASP A 147 14.78 -26.58 20.60
C ASP A 147 13.68 -25.64 20.08
N LEU A 148 13.27 -25.85 18.83
CA LEU A 148 12.18 -25.09 18.21
C LEU A 148 10.90 -25.09 19.04
N GLY A 149 10.66 -26.11 19.88
CA GLY A 149 9.48 -26.18 20.75
C GLY A 149 9.37 -25.04 21.78
N ARG A 150 10.48 -24.32 22.02
CA ARG A 150 10.57 -23.18 22.95
C ARG A 150 10.48 -21.82 22.26
N THR A 151 10.45 -21.76 20.93
CA THR A 151 10.33 -20.50 20.20
C THR A 151 8.91 -19.97 20.23
N ALA A 152 8.76 -18.65 20.10
CA ALA A 152 7.45 -17.99 20.11
C ALA A 152 6.64 -18.36 18.87
N LEU A 153 7.29 -18.51 17.70
CA LEU A 153 6.62 -18.93 16.48
C LEU A 153 6.03 -20.34 16.62
N TYR A 154 6.75 -21.26 17.26
CA TYR A 154 6.25 -22.61 17.54
C TYR A 154 5.05 -22.59 18.49
N ASP A 155 5.09 -21.75 19.52
CA ASP A 155 3.96 -21.61 20.45
C ASP A 155 2.69 -21.17 19.71
N VAL A 156 2.80 -20.17 18.83
CA VAL A 156 1.67 -19.63 18.05
C VAL A 156 1.20 -20.59 16.96
N MET A 157 2.12 -21.14 16.17
CA MET A 157 1.79 -21.94 14.99
C MET A 157 1.43 -23.38 15.34
N VAL A 158 2.08 -23.97 16.34
CA VAL A 158 1.95 -25.39 16.67
C VAL A 158 1.20 -25.59 17.99
N ARG A 159 1.75 -25.09 19.10
CA ARG A 159 1.23 -25.41 20.45
C ARG A 159 -0.21 -24.95 20.65
N LYS A 160 -0.48 -23.67 20.36
CA LYS A 160 -1.81 -23.04 20.52
C LYS A 160 -2.85 -23.51 19.50
N THR A 161 -2.44 -24.25 18.47
CA THR A 161 -3.36 -24.76 17.45
C THR A 161 -3.36 -26.28 17.38
N VAL A 162 -2.58 -26.91 16.51
CA VAL A 162 -2.55 -28.36 16.31
C VAL A 162 -2.14 -29.14 17.56
N GLY A 163 -1.40 -28.51 18.48
CA GLY A 163 -1.03 -29.09 19.77
C GLY A 163 -2.09 -28.97 20.86
N THR A 164 -3.17 -28.21 20.64
CA THR A 164 -4.23 -28.00 21.63
C THR A 164 -5.55 -28.62 21.15
N PRO A 165 -6.11 -29.61 21.88
CA PRO A 165 -7.39 -30.23 21.50
C PRO A 165 -8.52 -29.20 21.32
N GLY A 166 -9.18 -29.25 20.17
CA GLY A 166 -10.31 -28.36 19.84
C GLY A 166 -9.92 -26.97 19.32
N ALA A 167 -8.63 -26.62 19.29
CA ALA A 167 -8.19 -25.37 18.68
C ALA A 167 -8.25 -25.43 17.14
N GLN A 168 -8.45 -24.27 16.51
CA GLN A 168 -8.49 -24.17 15.05
C GLN A 168 -7.07 -24.07 14.50
N PRO A 169 -6.68 -24.95 13.56
CA PRO A 169 -5.36 -24.89 12.96
C PRO A 169 -5.22 -23.76 11.93
N TRP A 170 -4.00 -23.28 11.76
CA TRP A 170 -3.67 -22.36 10.67
C TRP A 170 -3.77 -23.06 9.31
N ALA A 171 -4.31 -22.35 8.32
CA ALA A 171 -4.34 -22.83 6.93
C ALA A 171 -3.05 -22.47 6.20
N ILE A 172 -2.59 -21.22 6.36
CA ILE A 172 -1.36 -20.66 5.78
C ILE A 172 -0.78 -19.64 6.76
N CYS A 173 0.51 -19.35 6.63
CA CYS A 173 1.19 -18.24 7.31
C CYS A 173 1.89 -17.38 6.25
N ALA A 174 1.48 -16.12 6.10
CA ALA A 174 2.10 -15.19 5.16
C ALA A 174 3.06 -14.26 5.90
N GLY A 175 4.35 -14.38 5.64
CA GLY A 175 5.37 -13.49 6.16
C GLY A 175 5.57 -12.29 5.24
N ASN A 176 5.38 -11.08 5.78
CA ASN A 176 5.76 -9.84 5.09
C ASN A 176 7.29 -9.63 5.11
N PHE A 177 8.03 -10.63 4.66
CA PHE A 177 9.48 -10.63 4.63
C PHE A 177 9.99 -11.05 3.26
N THR A 178 11.18 -10.55 2.92
CA THR A 178 11.95 -10.95 1.75
C THR A 178 13.16 -11.73 2.25
N PHE A 179 13.32 -12.98 1.81
CA PHE A 179 14.44 -13.84 2.16
C PHE A 179 15.41 -13.90 0.99
N GLY A 180 16.68 -13.55 1.22
CA GLY A 180 17.75 -13.64 0.23
C GLY A 180 18.62 -14.90 0.38
N PRO A 181 19.59 -15.10 -0.52
CA PRO A 181 20.50 -16.24 -0.50
C PRO A 181 21.66 -16.09 0.52
N ASN A 182 21.50 -15.24 1.53
CA ASN A 182 22.51 -15.05 2.59
C ASN A 182 22.32 -16.08 3.71
N ALA A 183 23.39 -16.40 4.44
CA ALA A 183 23.37 -17.48 5.43
C ALA A 183 22.33 -17.28 6.55
N GLU A 184 22.15 -16.05 7.02
CA GLU A 184 21.18 -15.70 8.07
C GLU A 184 19.74 -15.97 7.62
N ASP A 185 19.39 -15.54 6.41
CA ASP A 185 18.07 -15.77 5.83
C ASP A 185 17.80 -17.25 5.56
N LEU A 186 18.81 -17.99 5.10
CA LEU A 186 18.66 -19.43 4.85
C LEU A 186 18.47 -20.18 6.17
N GLU A 187 19.24 -19.88 7.22
CA GLU A 187 19.05 -20.50 8.54
C GLU A 187 17.64 -20.22 9.08
N LEU A 188 17.23 -18.94 9.06
CA LEU A 188 15.90 -18.55 9.52
C LEU A 188 14.79 -19.24 8.72
N LEU A 189 14.90 -19.25 7.39
CA LEU A 189 13.91 -19.86 6.51
C LEU A 189 13.82 -21.38 6.73
N GLY A 190 14.96 -22.06 6.95
CA GLY A 190 15.00 -23.47 7.31
C GLY A 190 14.29 -23.77 8.63
N ARG A 191 14.57 -22.98 9.68
CA ARG A 191 13.89 -23.11 10.98
C ARG A 191 12.38 -22.85 10.87
N ILE A 192 11.97 -21.84 10.08
CA ILE A 192 10.54 -21.55 9.80
C ILE A 192 9.89 -22.72 9.07
N ALA A 193 10.56 -23.33 8.09
CA ALA A 193 10.04 -24.48 7.35
C ALA A 193 9.70 -25.64 8.29
N MET A 194 10.57 -25.94 9.24
CA MET A 194 10.34 -26.99 10.24
C MET A 194 9.09 -26.71 11.10
N VAL A 195 8.89 -25.46 11.51
CA VAL A 195 7.68 -25.06 12.27
C VAL A 195 6.42 -25.14 11.39
N ALA A 196 6.49 -24.65 10.15
CA ALA A 196 5.40 -24.70 9.17
C ALA A 196 4.95 -26.13 8.86
N SER A 197 5.91 -27.04 8.70
CA SER A 197 5.72 -28.47 8.52
C SER A 197 4.98 -29.11 9.71
N GLN A 198 5.42 -28.83 10.94
CA GLN A 198 4.72 -29.33 12.14
C GLN A 198 3.32 -28.74 12.32
N ALA A 199 3.12 -27.47 11.95
CA ALA A 199 1.81 -26.81 11.97
C ALA A 199 0.86 -27.32 10.86
N GLN A 200 1.41 -27.99 9.85
CA GLN A 200 0.74 -28.32 8.59
C GLN A 200 0.17 -27.06 7.92
N ALA A 201 0.91 -25.95 8.01
CA ALA A 201 0.50 -24.64 7.53
C ALA A 201 1.69 -24.00 6.81
N PRO A 202 1.68 -23.93 5.47
CA PRO A 202 2.82 -23.45 4.71
C PRO A 202 3.10 -21.97 4.96
N PHE A 203 4.38 -21.64 4.88
CA PHE A 203 4.89 -20.30 5.02
C PHE A 203 5.11 -19.68 3.64
N LEU A 204 4.41 -18.57 3.38
CA LEU A 204 4.47 -17.80 2.15
C LEU A 204 5.35 -16.56 2.40
N ALA A 205 6.35 -16.32 1.55
CA ALA A 205 7.22 -15.16 1.67
C ALA A 205 7.70 -14.68 0.30
N ALA A 206 8.43 -13.56 0.28
CA ALA A 206 9.06 -13.05 -0.92
C ALA A 206 10.50 -13.55 -1.07
N ALA A 207 10.95 -13.67 -2.31
CA ALA A 207 12.36 -13.71 -2.67
C ALA A 207 12.74 -12.41 -3.40
N PRO A 208 13.96 -11.88 -3.20
CA PRO A 208 14.45 -10.74 -3.95
C PRO A 208 14.68 -11.13 -5.41
N LEU A 209 14.55 -10.17 -6.34
CA LEU A 209 14.88 -10.39 -7.75
C LEU A 209 16.39 -10.65 -7.92
N ASP A 210 17.20 -9.91 -7.19
CA ASP A 210 18.64 -10.09 -7.10
C ASP A 210 18.97 -11.31 -6.23
N GLY A 211 19.72 -12.26 -6.79
CA GLY A 211 20.17 -13.45 -6.07
C GLY A 211 19.31 -14.71 -6.25
N VAL A 212 18.22 -14.67 -7.03
CA VAL A 212 17.49 -15.90 -7.41
C VAL A 212 18.34 -16.92 -8.16
N THR A 213 19.40 -16.47 -8.83
CA THR A 213 20.33 -17.30 -9.60
C THR A 213 21.40 -17.97 -8.74
N ASN A 214 21.45 -17.71 -7.42
CA ASN A 214 22.38 -18.35 -6.50
C ASN A 214 21.92 -19.78 -6.16
N ASP A 215 22.01 -20.68 -7.14
CA ASP A 215 21.52 -22.05 -7.05
C ASP A 215 22.21 -22.85 -5.93
N GLN A 216 23.47 -22.53 -5.59
CA GLN A 216 24.21 -23.17 -4.49
C GLN A 216 23.59 -22.85 -3.13
N ALA A 217 23.37 -21.56 -2.86
CA ALA A 217 22.80 -21.10 -1.59
C ALA A 217 21.36 -21.59 -1.41
N TRP A 218 20.53 -21.43 -2.45
CA TRP A 218 19.15 -21.90 -2.42
C TRP A 218 19.05 -23.43 -2.34
N GLY A 219 19.99 -24.16 -2.95
CA GLY A 219 20.04 -25.62 -2.91
C GLY A 219 20.00 -26.19 -1.49
N ILE A 220 20.66 -25.53 -0.53
CA ILE A 220 20.71 -25.95 0.88
C ILE A 220 19.29 -26.09 1.47
N ILE A 221 18.43 -25.10 1.24
CA ILE A 221 17.06 -25.11 1.75
C ILE A 221 16.17 -26.02 0.93
N ARG A 222 16.35 -26.06 -0.40
CA ARG A 222 15.51 -26.87 -1.28
C ARG A 222 15.65 -28.38 -1.01
N GLU A 223 16.78 -28.83 -0.48
CA GLU A 223 17.00 -30.24 -0.11
C GLU A 223 16.28 -30.65 1.19
N LEU A 224 15.88 -29.69 2.03
CA LEU A 224 15.15 -29.97 3.26
C LEU A 224 13.76 -30.57 2.94
N PRO A 225 13.33 -31.64 3.62
CA PRO A 225 11.98 -32.16 3.47
C PRO A 225 10.91 -31.10 3.78
N ASP A 226 11.16 -30.28 4.80
CA ASP A 226 10.24 -29.25 5.28
C ASP A 226 10.08 -28.07 4.29
N ALA A 227 10.97 -27.92 3.30
CA ALA A 227 10.81 -26.96 2.22
C ALA A 227 9.55 -27.24 1.36
N ALA A 228 8.92 -28.41 1.53
CA ALA A 228 7.60 -28.71 0.96
C ALA A 228 6.50 -27.75 1.47
N TYR A 229 6.73 -27.10 2.63
CA TYR A 229 5.83 -26.13 3.26
C TYR A 229 6.27 -24.67 3.02
N LEU A 230 7.25 -24.43 2.16
CA LEU A 230 7.69 -23.08 1.79
C LEU A 230 7.19 -22.70 0.40
N ALA A 231 6.70 -21.48 0.28
CA ALA A 231 6.38 -20.84 -0.99
C ALA A 231 7.05 -19.47 -1.06
N LEU A 232 7.99 -19.32 -2.01
CA LEU A 232 8.69 -18.05 -2.24
C LEU A 232 8.24 -17.45 -3.56
N ALA A 233 7.63 -16.27 -3.51
CA ALA A 233 7.15 -15.57 -4.70
C ALA A 233 7.97 -14.32 -5.05
N LEU A 234 7.91 -13.94 -6.33
CA LEU A 234 8.56 -12.75 -6.87
C LEU A 234 7.94 -12.34 -8.22
N PRO A 235 8.09 -11.09 -8.67
CA PRO A 235 8.63 -9.96 -7.92
C PRO A 235 7.56 -9.31 -7.04
N ARG A 236 7.86 -8.12 -6.51
CA ARG A 236 6.85 -7.27 -5.87
C ARG A 236 5.80 -6.79 -6.87
N PHE A 237 4.65 -6.35 -6.36
CA PHE A 237 3.56 -5.83 -7.19
C PHE A 237 3.09 -4.46 -6.70
N LEU A 238 2.49 -3.67 -7.57
CA LEU A 238 2.13 -2.29 -7.28
C LEU A 238 0.90 -2.23 -6.36
N LEU A 239 1.01 -1.52 -5.24
CA LEU A 239 -0.06 -1.41 -4.23
C LEU A 239 -0.99 -0.22 -4.45
N ARG A 240 -0.48 0.88 -5.04
CA ARG A 240 -1.26 2.09 -5.34
C ARG A 240 -0.72 2.80 -6.57
N LEU A 241 -1.56 3.63 -7.17
CA LEU A 241 -1.10 4.62 -8.14
C LEU A 241 -0.33 5.73 -7.39
N PRO A 242 0.67 6.36 -8.05
CA PRO A 242 1.23 7.61 -7.54
C PRO A 242 0.15 8.70 -7.53
N TYR A 243 0.21 9.60 -6.56
CA TYR A 243 -0.68 10.76 -6.53
C TYR A 243 -0.35 11.71 -7.66
N GLY A 244 -1.38 12.26 -8.29
CA GLY A 244 -1.22 13.15 -9.43
C GLY A 244 -2.55 13.55 -10.07
N PRO A 245 -2.55 14.61 -10.88
CA PRO A 245 -3.77 15.15 -11.49
C PRO A 245 -4.44 14.19 -12.46
N ASN A 246 -3.66 13.30 -13.09
CA ASN A 246 -4.14 12.31 -14.06
C ASN A 246 -4.34 10.90 -13.45
N THR A 247 -4.10 10.76 -12.14
CA THR A 247 -4.14 9.48 -11.43
C THR A 247 -5.05 9.58 -10.20
N ASP A 248 -4.47 9.71 -9.00
CA ASP A 248 -5.17 9.87 -7.73
C ASP A 248 -4.91 11.30 -7.22
N SER A 249 -5.86 12.20 -7.48
CA SER A 249 -5.74 13.62 -7.14
C SER A 249 -6.00 13.84 -5.65
N THR A 250 -5.22 14.70 -5.00
CA THR A 250 -5.45 15.02 -3.59
C THR A 250 -6.47 16.15 -3.44
N GLU A 251 -7.26 16.13 -2.37
CA GLU A 251 -8.32 17.14 -2.15
C GLU A 251 -7.80 18.46 -1.55
N ARG A 252 -6.63 18.43 -0.89
CA ARG A 252 -6.17 19.56 -0.04
C ARG A 252 -5.28 20.54 -0.77
N PHE A 253 -4.45 20.06 -1.70
CA PHE A 253 -3.54 20.87 -2.48
C PHE A 253 -3.16 20.15 -3.78
N ASP A 254 -2.69 20.89 -4.77
CA ASP A 254 -2.23 20.30 -6.01
C ASP A 254 -0.91 19.58 -5.76
N PHE A 255 -0.95 18.25 -5.87
CA PHE A 255 0.19 17.39 -5.58
C PHE A 255 0.44 16.43 -6.74
N ASP A 256 1.66 16.49 -7.28
CA ASP A 256 2.21 15.50 -8.19
C ASP A 256 3.38 14.80 -7.49
N GLU A 257 3.24 13.49 -7.30
CA GLU A 257 4.24 12.66 -6.66
C GLU A 257 5.44 12.38 -7.58
N MET A 258 5.27 12.43 -8.91
CA MET A 258 6.31 12.10 -9.88
C MET A 258 6.37 13.09 -11.06
N PRO A 259 6.60 14.40 -10.80
CA PRO A 259 6.57 15.43 -11.84
C PRO A 259 7.70 15.27 -12.87
N ASP A 260 8.85 14.73 -12.46
CA ASP A 260 9.99 14.43 -13.35
C ASP A 260 9.81 13.13 -14.16
N GLY A 261 8.64 12.51 -14.05
CA GLY A 261 8.36 11.18 -14.58
C GLY A 261 8.69 10.05 -13.60
N PRO A 262 8.37 8.80 -14.00
CA PRO A 262 8.34 7.68 -13.07
C PRO A 262 9.73 7.16 -12.70
N ARG A 263 10.02 7.14 -11.40
CA ARG A 263 11.21 6.46 -10.84
C ARG A 263 10.81 5.15 -10.20
N HIS A 264 11.53 4.07 -10.54
CA HIS A 264 11.14 2.72 -10.12
C HIS A 264 10.97 2.58 -8.60
N GLU A 265 11.93 3.08 -7.82
CA GLU A 265 11.92 2.98 -6.34
C GLU A 265 10.87 3.89 -5.68
N HIS A 266 10.35 4.89 -6.39
CA HIS A 266 9.34 5.80 -5.83
C HIS A 266 7.94 5.19 -5.86
N TYR A 267 7.75 4.10 -6.63
CA TYR A 267 6.50 3.34 -6.58
C TYR A 267 6.41 2.54 -5.30
N LEU A 268 5.18 2.42 -4.77
CA LEU A 268 4.94 1.61 -3.59
C LEU A 268 4.74 0.14 -3.95
N TRP A 269 5.84 -0.61 -3.89
CA TRP A 269 5.90 -2.04 -4.18
C TRP A 269 5.52 -2.89 -2.95
N GLY A 270 4.56 -3.77 -3.13
CA GLY A 270 4.06 -4.70 -2.12
C GLY A 270 4.68 -6.08 -2.18
N ASN A 271 4.75 -6.73 -1.02
CA ASN A 271 5.29 -8.07 -0.89
C ASN A 271 4.38 -9.12 -1.58
N PRO A 272 4.90 -9.94 -2.51
CA PRO A 272 4.12 -10.92 -3.27
C PRO A 272 3.47 -12.02 -2.42
N ALA A 273 3.91 -12.23 -1.17
CA ALA A 273 3.26 -13.16 -0.25
C ALA A 273 1.79 -12.81 0.00
N PHE A 274 1.44 -11.52 -0.02
CA PHE A 274 0.04 -11.09 0.11
C PHE A 274 -0.78 -11.42 -1.15
N ALA A 275 -0.18 -11.36 -2.34
CA ALA A 275 -0.84 -11.80 -3.57
C ALA A 275 -1.11 -13.31 -3.54
N LEU A 276 -0.12 -14.12 -3.10
CA LEU A 276 -0.32 -15.56 -2.89
C LEU A 276 -1.45 -15.83 -1.89
N ALA A 277 -1.41 -15.20 -0.72
CA ALA A 277 -2.41 -15.39 0.33
C ALA A 277 -3.81 -15.03 -0.15
N THR A 278 -3.96 -13.91 -0.88
CA THR A 278 -5.23 -13.46 -1.45
C THR A 278 -5.79 -14.48 -2.44
N LEU A 279 -4.95 -15.01 -3.33
CA LEU A 279 -5.38 -15.98 -4.34
C LEU A 279 -5.73 -17.34 -3.73
N MET A 280 -5.00 -17.77 -2.70
CA MET A 280 -5.34 -18.98 -1.96
C MET A 280 -6.63 -18.81 -1.14
N ALA A 281 -6.87 -17.63 -0.56
CA ALA A 281 -8.11 -17.29 0.12
C ALA A 281 -9.30 -17.30 -0.85
N GLY A 282 -9.15 -16.70 -2.05
CA GLY A 282 -10.15 -16.76 -3.11
C GLY A 282 -10.46 -18.19 -3.56
N ASN A 283 -9.43 -19.02 -3.77
CA ASN A 283 -9.61 -20.45 -4.06
C ASN A 283 -10.44 -21.15 -2.98
N PHE A 284 -10.17 -20.85 -1.70
CA PHE A 284 -10.92 -21.44 -0.59
C PHE A 284 -12.38 -20.99 -0.58
N SER A 285 -12.65 -19.72 -0.86
CA SER A 285 -14.03 -19.21 -0.95
C SER A 285 -14.81 -19.88 -2.10
N GLU A 286 -14.17 -20.14 -3.23
CA GLU A 286 -14.81 -20.72 -4.41
C GLU A 286 -14.93 -22.26 -4.34
N ARG A 287 -13.89 -22.94 -3.84
CA ARG A 287 -13.70 -24.40 -4.00
C ARG A 287 -13.41 -25.11 -2.69
N GLY A 288 -13.41 -24.40 -1.57
CA GLY A 288 -13.07 -24.95 -0.26
C GLY A 288 -11.64 -25.46 -0.22
N TRP A 289 -11.44 -26.66 0.32
CA TRP A 289 -10.10 -27.24 0.51
C TRP A 289 -9.52 -27.89 -0.75
N GLU A 290 -10.10 -27.71 -1.93
CA GLU A 290 -9.55 -28.19 -3.20
C GLU A 290 -8.64 -27.12 -3.81
N LEU A 291 -7.32 -27.29 -3.66
CA LEU A 291 -6.34 -26.32 -4.15
C LEU A 291 -5.94 -26.64 -5.60
N THR A 292 -6.19 -25.71 -6.52
CA THR A 292 -5.61 -25.76 -7.86
C THR A 292 -4.15 -25.28 -7.87
N PRO A 293 -3.25 -25.84 -8.67
CA PRO A 293 -1.87 -25.36 -8.73
C PRO A 293 -1.70 -24.17 -9.69
N ALA A 294 -2.67 -23.85 -10.54
CA ALA A 294 -2.55 -22.83 -11.58
C ALA A 294 -3.88 -22.15 -11.88
N GLY A 295 -3.84 -21.07 -12.65
CA GLY A 295 -5.05 -20.34 -13.10
C GLY A 295 -5.46 -19.20 -12.17
N TYR A 296 -4.67 -18.90 -11.14
CA TYR A 296 -4.93 -17.79 -10.24
C TYR A 296 -4.48 -16.47 -10.83
N GLU A 297 -5.39 -15.51 -10.86
CA GLU A 297 -5.14 -14.18 -11.40
C GLU A 297 -5.75 -13.11 -10.51
N LEU A 298 -5.02 -12.01 -10.37
CA LEU A 298 -5.50 -10.75 -9.80
C LEU A 298 -5.74 -9.78 -10.95
N THR A 299 -6.94 -9.22 -11.01
CA THR A 299 -7.32 -8.15 -11.95
C THR A 299 -7.44 -6.82 -11.19
N GLY A 300 -7.67 -5.71 -11.90
CA GLY A 300 -7.86 -4.40 -11.28
C GLY A 300 -6.62 -3.87 -10.57
N ARG A 301 -5.42 -4.30 -10.98
CA ARG A 301 -4.18 -3.78 -10.37
C ARG A 301 -3.92 -2.34 -10.81
N PRO A 302 -3.30 -1.51 -9.96
CA PRO A 302 -2.88 -0.17 -10.35
C PRO A 302 -2.05 -0.20 -11.64
N LEU A 303 -2.48 0.58 -12.64
CA LEU A 303 -1.82 0.69 -13.94
C LEU A 303 -1.53 2.16 -14.23
N HIS A 304 -0.31 2.60 -13.91
CA HIS A 304 0.07 3.99 -14.09
C HIS A 304 0.45 4.26 -15.55
N SER A 305 -0.28 5.18 -16.21
CA SER A 305 0.06 5.69 -17.54
C SER A 305 0.82 7.00 -17.41
N TYR A 306 1.92 7.11 -18.16
CA TYR A 306 2.76 8.30 -18.18
C TYR A 306 3.27 8.56 -19.60
N GLU A 307 3.67 9.80 -19.88
CA GLU A 307 4.28 10.18 -21.15
C GLU A 307 5.81 10.22 -20.99
N GLU A 308 6.53 9.63 -21.94
CA GLU A 308 7.99 9.67 -21.98
C GLU A 308 8.44 9.93 -23.42
N LYS A 309 9.09 11.07 -23.66
CA LYS A 309 9.57 11.49 -25.00
C LYS A 309 8.47 11.52 -26.07
N GLY A 310 7.26 11.93 -25.72
CA GLY A 310 6.12 12.00 -26.64
C GLY A 310 5.37 10.68 -26.85
N GLU A 311 5.79 9.60 -26.18
CA GLU A 311 5.11 8.30 -26.22
C GLU A 311 4.38 8.01 -24.91
N HIS A 312 3.12 7.61 -25.00
CA HIS A 312 2.39 7.08 -23.85
C HIS A 312 2.88 5.68 -23.51
N LYS A 313 3.26 5.49 -22.25
CA LYS A 313 3.71 4.21 -21.70
C LYS A 313 2.86 3.82 -20.50
N LEU A 314 2.82 2.52 -20.25
CA LEU A 314 2.16 1.92 -19.09
C LEU A 314 3.22 1.28 -18.21
N LYS A 315 3.20 1.64 -16.93
CA LYS A 315 4.01 0.97 -15.92
C LYS A 315 3.40 -0.40 -15.63
N SER A 316 4.24 -1.43 -15.63
CA SER A 316 3.84 -2.78 -15.23
C SER A 316 3.24 -2.81 -13.82
N PRO A 317 2.15 -3.55 -13.58
CA PRO A 317 1.61 -3.77 -12.25
C PRO A 317 2.49 -4.69 -11.37
N ALA A 318 3.45 -5.40 -11.96
CA ALA A 318 4.53 -6.08 -11.25
C ALA A 318 5.88 -5.40 -11.51
N GLU A 319 6.82 -5.53 -10.58
CA GLU A 319 8.13 -4.86 -10.63
C GLU A 319 8.90 -5.11 -11.94
N LEU A 320 8.73 -6.31 -12.52
CA LEU A 320 9.40 -6.76 -13.73
C LEU A 320 8.44 -7.55 -14.63
N TRP A 321 8.59 -7.42 -15.95
CA TRP A 321 8.00 -8.34 -16.92
C TRP A 321 8.94 -9.51 -17.18
N PHE A 322 8.47 -10.72 -16.94
CA PHE A 322 9.20 -11.93 -17.30
C PHE A 322 8.88 -12.39 -18.72
N THR A 323 9.89 -12.90 -19.42
CA THR A 323 9.68 -13.79 -20.57
C THR A 323 9.23 -15.17 -20.09
N MET A 324 8.64 -15.98 -20.97
CA MET A 324 8.23 -17.34 -20.60
C MET A 324 9.43 -18.22 -20.20
N ASP A 325 10.58 -18.06 -20.87
CA ASP A 325 11.81 -18.76 -20.49
C ASP A 325 12.27 -18.38 -19.07
N GLN A 326 12.12 -17.11 -18.67
CA GLN A 326 12.42 -16.66 -17.31
C GLN A 326 11.42 -17.24 -16.30
N VAL A 327 10.13 -17.30 -16.65
CA VAL A 327 9.10 -17.94 -15.83
C VAL A 327 9.43 -19.41 -15.60
N ASP A 328 9.75 -20.15 -16.66
CA ASP A 328 10.08 -21.58 -16.56
C ASP A 328 11.37 -21.80 -15.74
N GLY A 329 12.40 -20.98 -15.96
CA GLY A 329 13.63 -21.03 -15.18
C GLY A 329 13.45 -20.70 -13.69
N LEU A 330 12.48 -19.85 -13.32
CA LEU A 330 12.11 -19.59 -11.92
C LEU A 330 11.31 -20.74 -11.31
N LEU A 331 10.39 -21.32 -12.08
CA LEU A 331 9.60 -22.48 -11.65
C LEU A 331 10.49 -23.70 -11.40
N GLU A 332 11.47 -23.98 -12.26
CA GLU A 332 12.45 -25.06 -12.04
C GLU A 332 13.28 -24.87 -10.76
N ARG A 333 13.52 -23.60 -10.41
CA ARG A 333 14.20 -23.20 -9.17
C ARG A 333 13.31 -23.23 -7.93
N GLY A 334 12.03 -23.56 -8.06
CA GLY A 334 11.10 -23.66 -6.94
C GLY A 334 10.42 -22.34 -6.55
N PHE A 335 10.74 -21.24 -7.23
CA PHE A 335 10.08 -19.96 -7.00
C PHE A 335 8.71 -19.89 -7.68
N ILE A 336 7.86 -18.99 -7.19
CA ILE A 336 6.53 -18.74 -7.74
C ILE A 336 6.52 -17.35 -8.41
N PRO A 337 6.63 -17.27 -9.74
CA PRO A 337 6.62 -15.99 -10.43
C PRO A 337 5.21 -15.38 -10.48
N LEU A 338 5.12 -14.09 -10.13
CA LEU A 338 4.00 -13.21 -10.46
C LEU A 338 4.21 -12.68 -11.88
N ILE A 339 3.33 -13.10 -12.79
CA ILE A 339 3.42 -12.80 -14.22
C ILE A 339 2.48 -11.63 -14.52
N ALA A 340 3.04 -10.44 -14.70
CA ALA A 340 2.29 -9.30 -15.21
C ALA A 340 2.09 -9.43 -16.73
N PHE A 341 0.88 -9.12 -17.19
CA PHE A 341 0.60 -9.04 -18.63
C PHE A 341 0.94 -7.66 -19.16
N LYS A 342 1.51 -7.63 -20.37
CA LYS A 342 1.79 -6.37 -21.05
C LYS A 342 0.48 -5.62 -21.32
N ASP A 343 0.49 -4.31 -21.09
CA ASP A 343 -0.63 -3.40 -21.37
C ASP A 343 -1.95 -3.79 -20.67
N SER A 344 -1.86 -4.46 -19.51
CA SER A 344 -3.02 -4.92 -18.74
C SER A 344 -2.77 -4.76 -17.23
N ASP A 345 -3.86 -4.59 -16.50
CA ASP A 345 -3.97 -4.53 -15.04
C ASP A 345 -3.98 -5.93 -14.36
N ARG A 346 -3.53 -6.96 -15.07
CA ARG A 346 -3.58 -8.36 -14.64
C ARG A 346 -2.22 -8.87 -14.18
N ILE A 347 -2.23 -9.60 -13.08
CA ILE A 347 -1.11 -10.40 -12.59
C ILE A 347 -1.58 -11.84 -12.40
N ARG A 348 -0.86 -12.80 -12.98
CA ARG A 348 -1.14 -14.23 -12.84
C ARG A 348 -0.05 -14.92 -12.04
N LEU A 349 -0.42 -15.86 -11.17
CA LEU A 349 0.55 -16.79 -10.59
C LEU A 349 0.99 -17.80 -11.64
N GLY A 350 2.30 -17.96 -11.82
CA GLY A 350 2.82 -19.00 -12.72
C GLY A 350 2.35 -20.39 -12.33
N ARG A 351 2.74 -20.84 -11.14
CA ARG A 351 2.28 -22.11 -10.54
C ARG A 351 2.48 -22.09 -9.04
N LEU A 352 1.46 -22.47 -8.29
CA LEU A 352 1.55 -22.69 -6.87
C LEU A 352 2.29 -24.03 -6.62
N GLN A 353 3.48 -23.94 -6.05
CA GLN A 353 4.39 -25.06 -5.82
C GLN A 353 5.21 -24.85 -4.56
N SER A 354 5.76 -25.92 -4.01
CA SER A 354 6.71 -25.81 -2.90
C SER A 354 8.10 -25.41 -3.40
N PHE A 355 8.91 -24.83 -2.51
CA PHE A 355 10.31 -24.52 -2.80
C PHE A 355 11.21 -25.75 -2.92
N ARG A 356 10.79 -26.90 -2.37
CA ARG A 356 11.54 -28.16 -2.31
C ARG A 356 12.06 -28.67 -3.68
N LYS A 357 13.16 -29.42 -3.62
CA LYS A 357 13.70 -30.27 -4.70
C LYS A 357 13.61 -31.76 -4.28
N PRO A 358 13.04 -32.67 -5.10
CA PRO A 358 12.35 -32.42 -6.36
C PRO A 358 11.10 -31.57 -6.17
N LEU A 359 10.66 -30.88 -7.22
CA LEU A 359 9.48 -30.02 -7.18
C LEU A 359 8.24 -30.82 -6.83
N THR A 360 7.50 -30.33 -5.85
CA THR A 360 6.23 -30.89 -5.40
C THR A 360 5.17 -29.80 -5.32
N ALA A 361 3.89 -30.20 -5.26
CA ALA A 361 2.84 -29.29 -4.85
C ALA A 361 3.16 -28.72 -3.46
N LEU A 362 2.76 -27.48 -3.22
CA LEU A 362 2.85 -26.90 -1.87
C LEU A 362 2.07 -27.79 -0.90
N GLN A 363 2.68 -28.17 0.22
CA GLN A 363 2.00 -28.94 1.25
C GLN A 363 1.23 -28.05 2.21
N GLY A 364 0.06 -28.52 2.63
CA GLY A 364 -0.86 -27.82 3.52
C GLY A 364 -2.07 -28.70 3.78
N ARG A 365 -3.18 -28.09 4.20
CA ARG A 365 -4.40 -28.81 4.61
C ARG A 365 -5.39 -29.12 3.49
N TRP A 366 -5.09 -28.67 2.28
CA TRP A 366 -5.89 -28.95 1.09
C TRP A 366 -5.75 -30.40 0.64
N ARG A 367 -6.70 -30.84 -0.17
CA ARG A 367 -6.79 -32.19 -0.73
C ARG A 367 -6.21 -32.29 -2.13
#